data_AF-A0A147B720-F1
#
_entry.id   AF-A0A147B720-F1
#
_cell.length_a   1.000
_cell.length_b   1.000
_cell.length_c   1.000
_cell.angle_alpha   90.00
_cell.angle_beta   90.00
_cell.angle_gamma   90.00
#
_symmetry.space_group_name_H-M   'P 1'
#
loop_
_entity.id
_entity.type
_entity.pdbx_description
1 polymer ?
#
loop_
_entity_poly.entity_id
_entity_poly.type
_entity_poly.pdbx_seq_one_letter_code
_entity_poly.pdbx_strand_id
1 'polypeptide(L)'
;ERDKVKFTVHTKTSLTDFQKTDFSVVRQHEEFIWLHDALEENEIYGGFIIPPAPPRPDFDASREKLQKLGEGEGTMTKEEFAKMKAELEAEYLATFKKTVAMHELFLQRLALHPVFRTDRNFHVFLEYDKELSVRGKNKKERFAGLLTTLGKSADDLLLSSTQKDVDEFFEHERTFLVEYHTHIKDATNKSDKMTRHHKNLADSYIKISSCLTEMATVESSELEKFLPKASDIFEKARKVESRVATDEDLKLSDTLRYYMRDTSAAKDLLYRRLRCLANYESANRALERARNKNKEVQSAESLQQEACEKYENISKQAKQELTDFKAR
;
A
#
# COMPACT_ATOMS: atom_id res chain seq x y z
N GLU A 1 13.97 21.31 -1.77
CA GLU A 1 13.81 20.32 -2.87
C GLU A 1 14.50 18.97 -2.62
N ARG A 2 15.61 18.90 -1.85
CA ARG A 2 16.41 17.66 -1.64
C ARG A 2 15.68 16.49 -0.93
N ASP A 3 14.53 16.73 -0.31
CA ASP A 3 13.87 15.70 0.51
C ASP A 3 12.80 14.90 -0.22
N LYS A 4 12.36 15.33 -1.41
CA LYS A 4 11.24 14.68 -2.11
C LYS A 4 11.72 13.63 -3.11
N VAL A 5 11.14 12.43 -3.02
CA VAL A 5 11.38 11.34 -3.98
C VAL A 5 10.58 11.61 -5.25
N LYS A 6 11.26 11.57 -6.39
CA LYS A 6 10.68 11.72 -7.73
C LYS A 6 10.83 10.41 -8.50
N PHE A 7 9.79 10.04 -9.23
CA PHE A 7 9.68 8.86 -10.06
C PHE A 7 9.72 9.30 -11.51
N THR A 8 10.63 8.74 -12.30
CA THR A 8 10.53 8.84 -13.75
C THR A 8 9.60 7.71 -14.20
N VAL A 9 8.38 8.07 -14.59
CA VAL A 9 7.41 7.13 -15.14
C VAL A 9 7.63 7.07 -16.64
N HIS A 10 8.12 5.94 -17.11
CA HIS A 10 8.30 5.67 -18.52
C HIS A 10 7.12 4.86 -19.04
N THR A 11 6.49 5.33 -20.12
CA THR A 11 5.30 4.71 -20.68
C THR A 11 5.55 4.32 -22.12
N LYS A 12 5.32 3.04 -22.41
CA LYS A 12 5.23 2.50 -23.77
C LYS A 12 3.84 1.95 -24.00
N THR A 13 3.18 2.40 -25.04
CA THR A 13 1.77 2.09 -25.28
C THR A 13 1.47 1.90 -26.76
N SER A 14 0.55 0.99 -27.05
CA SER A 14 -0.06 0.80 -28.37
C SER A 14 -1.44 1.45 -28.47
N LEU A 15 -1.94 2.07 -27.39
CA LEU A 15 -3.23 2.75 -27.37
C LEU A 15 -3.14 4.04 -28.18
N THR A 16 -4.10 4.24 -29.08
CA THR A 16 -4.17 5.39 -30.00
C THR A 16 -4.55 6.70 -29.34
N ASP A 17 -5.08 6.63 -28.11
CA ASP A 17 -5.58 7.79 -27.39
C ASP A 17 -4.45 8.63 -26.75
N PHE A 18 -3.22 8.12 -26.75
CA PHE A 18 -2.01 8.83 -26.32
C PHE A 18 -1.38 9.60 -27.48
N GLN A 19 -0.80 10.76 -27.19
CA GLN A 19 -0.13 11.61 -28.17
C GLN A 19 1.17 10.98 -28.71
N LYS A 20 1.84 10.18 -27.88
CA LYS A 20 3.10 9.49 -28.21
C LYS A 20 3.01 8.04 -27.76
N THR A 21 3.72 7.15 -28.44
CA THR A 21 3.78 5.72 -28.10
C THR A 21 4.89 5.37 -27.12
N ASP A 22 5.86 6.27 -26.93
CA ASP A 22 7.01 6.13 -26.04
C ASP A 22 7.37 7.52 -25.47
N PHE A 23 7.24 7.70 -24.16
CA PHE A 23 7.50 8.97 -23.47
C PHE A 23 7.77 8.74 -21.98
N SER A 24 8.25 9.79 -21.29
CA SER A 24 8.53 9.76 -19.86
C SER A 24 8.10 11.06 -19.19
N VAL A 25 7.53 10.95 -17.99
CA VAL A 25 7.21 12.10 -17.13
C VAL A 25 7.80 11.90 -15.75
N VAL A 26 7.96 13.00 -15.01
CA VAL A 26 8.43 12.96 -13.62
C VAL A 26 7.25 13.18 -12.68
N ARG A 27 7.10 12.28 -11.70
CA ARG A 27 6.02 12.30 -10.71
C ARG A 27 6.55 12.21 -9.29
N GLN A 28 5.80 12.73 -8.33
CA GLN A 28 6.02 12.63 -6.89
C GLN A 28 5.00 11.66 -6.29
N HIS A 29 5.33 11.09 -5.15
CA HIS A 29 4.43 10.17 -4.44
C HIS A 29 3.03 10.77 -4.21
N GLU A 30 2.93 12.05 -3.86
CA GLU A 30 1.66 12.75 -3.69
C GLU A 30 0.78 12.76 -4.96
N GLU A 31 1.35 12.71 -6.17
CA GLU A 31 0.61 12.62 -7.43
C GLU A 31 0.00 11.23 -7.64
N PHE A 32 0.65 10.16 -7.15
CA PHE A 32 0.07 8.81 -7.15
C PHE A 32 -1.12 8.73 -6.19
N ILE A 33 -1.01 9.36 -5.02
CA ILE A 33 -2.10 9.42 -4.05
C ILE A 33 -3.27 10.22 -4.62
N TRP A 34 -3.02 11.36 -5.26
CA TRP A 34 -4.07 12.11 -5.94
C TRP A 34 -4.80 11.27 -7.00
N LEU A 35 -4.05 10.54 -7.84
CA LEU A 35 -4.63 9.67 -8.85
C LEU A 35 -5.52 8.59 -8.21
N HIS A 36 -5.02 7.92 -7.16
CA HIS A 36 -5.80 6.94 -6.41
C HIS A 36 -7.08 7.54 -5.84
N ASP A 37 -6.98 8.68 -5.15
CA ASP A 37 -8.13 9.36 -4.54
C ASP A 37 -9.17 9.74 -5.60
N ALA A 38 -8.71 10.25 -6.76
CA ALA A 38 -9.59 10.60 -7.88
C ALA A 38 -10.34 9.39 -8.45
N LEU A 39 -9.73 8.20 -8.43
CA LEU A 39 -10.39 6.96 -8.84
C LEU A 39 -11.37 6.46 -7.77
N GLU A 40 -11.01 6.56 -6.48
CA GLU A 40 -11.87 6.14 -5.36
C GLU A 40 -13.14 7.01 -5.23
N GLU A 41 -13.00 8.31 -5.45
CA GLU A 41 -14.10 9.29 -5.37
C GLU A 41 -15.02 9.30 -6.59
N ASN A 42 -14.59 8.71 -7.72
CA ASN A 42 -15.39 8.67 -8.94
C ASN A 42 -16.48 7.59 -8.84
N GLU A 43 -17.75 8.03 -8.82
CA GLU A 43 -18.90 7.14 -8.68
C GLU A 43 -19.01 6.10 -9.80
N ILE A 44 -18.53 6.40 -11.00
CA ILE A 44 -18.51 5.47 -12.14
C ILE A 44 -17.65 4.24 -11.82
N TYR A 45 -16.63 4.42 -10.97
CA TYR A 45 -15.73 3.35 -10.55
C TYR A 45 -16.17 2.65 -9.25
N GLY A 46 -17.37 2.97 -8.75
CA GLY A 46 -17.93 2.41 -7.53
C GLY A 46 -17.99 0.88 -7.51
N GLY A 47 -18.16 0.26 -8.68
CA GLY A 47 -18.28 -1.20 -8.85
C GLY A 47 -16.98 -1.95 -9.11
N PHE A 48 -15.82 -1.28 -9.06
CA PHE A 48 -14.53 -1.91 -9.33
C PHE A 48 -13.62 -1.91 -8.08
N ILE A 49 -12.70 -2.87 -8.01
CA ILE A 49 -11.63 -2.89 -7.01
C ILE A 49 -10.56 -1.90 -7.48
N ILE A 50 -10.48 -0.76 -6.80
CA ILE A 50 -9.43 0.23 -7.08
C ILE A 50 -8.11 -0.35 -6.56
N PRO A 51 -7.05 -0.47 -7.39
CA PRO A 51 -5.77 -0.98 -6.92
C PRO A 51 -5.26 -0.16 -5.73
N PRO A 52 -4.69 -0.79 -4.70
CA PRO A 52 -4.26 -0.07 -3.51
C PRO A 52 -3.17 0.94 -3.86
N ALA A 53 -3.27 2.16 -3.34
CA ALA A 53 -2.25 3.20 -3.53
C ALA A 53 -0.85 2.68 -3.19
N PRO A 54 0.24 3.15 -3.82
CA PRO A 54 1.57 2.74 -3.38
C PRO A 54 1.88 3.25 -1.96
N PRO A 55 2.70 2.55 -1.16
CA PRO A 55 3.10 3.05 0.17
C PRO A 55 4.02 4.26 0.04
N ARG A 56 3.97 5.15 1.04
CA ARG A 56 4.89 6.30 1.10
C ARG A 56 6.33 5.80 1.15
N PRO A 57 7.22 6.31 0.28
CA PRO A 57 8.64 6.00 0.39
C PRO A 57 9.18 6.48 1.73
N ASP A 58 9.86 5.60 2.46
CA ASP A 58 10.55 5.93 3.72
C ASP A 58 12.06 5.79 3.51
N PHE A 59 12.73 6.92 3.36
CA PHE A 59 14.19 6.98 3.24
C PHE A 59 14.82 7.72 4.42
N ASP A 60 14.04 8.09 5.45
CA ASP A 60 14.50 8.98 6.52
C ASP A 60 15.60 8.31 7.34
N ALA A 61 15.39 7.03 7.70
CA ALA A 61 16.39 6.25 8.42
C ALA A 61 17.70 6.09 7.63
N SER A 62 17.62 5.80 6.32
CA SER A 62 18.81 5.66 5.47
C SER A 62 19.55 6.99 5.29
N ARG A 63 18.82 8.10 5.13
CA ARG A 63 19.38 9.45 5.03
C ARG A 63 20.08 9.86 6.32
N GLU A 64 19.46 9.61 7.48
CA GLU A 64 20.04 9.91 8.79
C GLU A 64 21.32 9.11 9.03
N LYS A 65 21.31 7.81 8.72
CA LYS A 65 22.52 6.97 8.83
C LYS A 65 23.64 7.45 7.91
N LEU A 66 23.34 7.81 6.66
CA LEU A 66 24.33 8.34 5.71
C LEU A 66 24.92 9.68 6.18
N GLN A 67 24.08 10.57 6.76
CA GLN A 67 24.54 11.82 7.32
C GLN A 67 25.50 11.59 8.50
N LYS A 68 25.11 10.75 9.47
CA LYS A 68 25.97 10.41 10.62
C LYS A 68 27.29 9.76 10.20
N LEU A 69 27.26 8.92 9.17
CA LEU A 69 28.49 8.33 8.62
C LEU A 69 29.42 9.41 8.08
N GLY A 70 28.90 10.39 7.35
CA GLY A 70 29.69 11.53 6.85
C GLY A 70 30.28 12.40 7.95
N GLU A 71 29.55 12.63 9.04
CA GLU A 71 30.05 13.36 10.22
C GLU A 71 31.19 12.61 10.93
N GLY A 72 31.21 11.27 10.84
CA GLY A 72 32.22 10.40 11.44
C GLY A 72 33.44 10.11 10.56
N GLU A 73 33.51 10.61 9.31
CA GLU A 73 34.56 10.26 8.33
C GLU A 73 35.99 10.45 8.87
N GLY A 74 36.22 11.47 9.71
CA GLY A 74 37.53 11.75 10.31
C GLY A 74 37.93 10.87 11.50
N THR A 75 37.00 10.04 12.02
CA THR A 75 37.20 9.23 13.24
C THR A 75 37.43 7.75 12.98
N MET A 76 37.32 7.32 11.73
CA MET A 76 37.44 5.92 11.33
C MET A 76 38.47 5.76 10.20
N THR A 77 38.95 4.53 10.01
CA THR A 77 39.86 4.25 8.90
C THR A 77 39.13 4.36 7.56
N LYS A 78 39.88 4.62 6.48
CA LYS A 78 39.30 4.67 5.12
C LYS A 78 38.59 3.38 4.73
N GLU A 79 39.11 2.24 5.19
CA GLU A 79 38.55 0.92 4.89
C GLU A 79 37.22 0.69 5.63
N GLU A 80 37.15 1.07 6.92
CA GLU A 80 35.92 1.00 7.71
C GLU A 80 34.84 1.94 7.14
N PHE A 81 35.22 3.17 6.79
CA PHE A 81 34.31 4.13 6.17
C PHE A 81 33.73 3.60 4.86
N ALA A 82 34.59 3.09 3.97
CA ALA A 82 34.17 2.53 2.69
C ALA A 82 33.21 1.34 2.88
N LYS A 83 33.48 0.47 3.86
CA LYS A 83 32.63 -0.68 4.18
C LYS A 83 31.26 -0.24 4.70
N MET A 84 31.21 0.66 5.69
CA MET A 84 29.95 1.16 6.25
C MET A 84 29.13 1.90 5.20
N LYS A 85 29.79 2.70 4.35
CA LYS A 85 29.14 3.39 3.24
C LYS A 85 28.49 2.42 2.27
N ALA A 86 29.21 1.37 1.86
CA ALA A 86 28.69 0.35 0.96
C ALA A 86 27.49 -0.41 1.56
N GLU A 87 27.53 -0.72 2.87
CA GLU A 87 26.40 -1.34 3.57
C GLU A 87 25.15 -0.43 3.56
N LEU A 88 25.32 0.87 3.84
CA LEU A 88 24.21 1.85 3.80
C LEU A 88 23.66 2.08 2.38
N GLU A 89 24.53 2.14 1.37
CA GLU A 89 24.12 2.26 -0.03
C GLU A 89 23.31 1.03 -0.48
N ALA A 90 23.67 -0.16 -0.01
CA ALA A 90 22.91 -1.38 -0.28
C ALA A 90 21.52 -1.37 0.40
N GLU A 91 21.43 -0.93 1.66
CA GLU A 91 20.14 -0.74 2.35
C GLU A 91 19.26 0.27 1.60
N TYR A 92 19.84 1.42 1.21
CA TYR A 92 19.13 2.45 0.46
C TYR A 92 18.62 1.92 -0.88
N LEU A 93 19.46 1.18 -1.62
CA LEU A 93 19.09 0.60 -2.91
C LEU A 93 17.97 -0.44 -2.79
N ALA A 94 17.95 -1.24 -1.71
CA ALA A 94 16.88 -2.19 -1.45
C ALA A 94 15.53 -1.47 -1.24
N THR A 95 15.52 -0.45 -0.38
CA THR A 95 14.33 0.40 -0.15
C THR A 95 13.88 1.11 -1.43
N PHE A 96 14.83 1.59 -2.23
CA PHE A 96 14.55 2.22 -3.52
C PHE A 96 13.88 1.25 -4.49
N LYS A 97 14.45 0.05 -4.70
CA LYS A 97 13.88 -0.97 -5.58
C LYS A 97 12.47 -1.38 -5.15
N LYS A 98 12.27 -1.60 -3.84
CA LYS A 98 10.96 -1.88 -3.24
C LYS A 98 9.95 -0.77 -3.53
N THR A 99 10.35 0.47 -3.32
CA THR A 99 9.50 1.64 -3.57
C THR A 99 9.10 1.71 -5.04
N VAL A 100 10.06 1.58 -5.97
CA VAL A 100 9.80 1.61 -7.42
C VAL A 100 8.85 0.49 -7.82
N ALA A 101 9.11 -0.75 -7.38
CA ALA A 101 8.27 -1.90 -7.71
C ALA A 101 6.81 -1.72 -7.27
N MET A 102 6.57 -1.17 -6.07
CA MET A 102 5.19 -0.94 -5.60
C MET A 102 4.47 0.20 -6.34
N HIS A 103 5.18 1.25 -6.75
CA HIS A 103 4.61 2.33 -7.57
C HIS A 103 4.34 1.86 -9.00
N GLU A 104 5.26 1.08 -9.56
CA GLU A 104 5.09 0.45 -10.87
C GLU A 104 3.90 -0.50 -10.89
N LEU A 105 3.79 -1.39 -9.89
CA LEU A 105 2.68 -2.33 -9.79
C LEU A 105 1.32 -1.60 -9.76
N PHE A 106 1.19 -0.51 -9.00
CA PHE A 106 -0.02 0.31 -8.99
C PHE A 106 -0.38 0.81 -10.40
N LEU A 107 0.58 1.39 -11.14
CA LEU A 107 0.35 1.88 -12.50
C LEU A 107 0.05 0.75 -13.49
N GLN A 108 0.75 -0.38 -13.38
CA GLN A 108 0.51 -1.56 -14.22
C GLN A 108 -0.91 -2.09 -14.01
N ARG A 109 -1.39 -2.14 -12.77
CA ARG A 109 -2.77 -2.56 -12.46
C ARG A 109 -3.81 -1.65 -13.10
N LEU A 110 -3.58 -0.33 -13.09
CA LEU A 110 -4.45 0.62 -13.80
C LEU A 110 -4.37 0.46 -15.32
N ALA A 111 -3.18 0.30 -15.89
CA ALA A 111 -2.97 0.16 -17.32
C ALA A 111 -3.52 -1.16 -17.90
N LEU A 112 -3.51 -2.23 -17.11
CA LEU A 112 -4.07 -3.54 -17.50
C LEU A 112 -5.59 -3.58 -17.38
N HIS A 113 -6.19 -2.77 -16.51
CA HIS A 113 -7.63 -2.75 -16.32
C HIS A 113 -8.33 -2.09 -17.51
N PRO A 114 -9.29 -2.76 -18.20
CA PRO A 114 -9.91 -2.24 -19.41
C PRO A 114 -10.57 -0.86 -19.27
N VAL A 115 -11.07 -0.55 -18.07
CA VAL A 115 -11.75 0.71 -17.75
C VAL A 115 -10.80 1.80 -17.23
N PHE A 116 -9.80 1.45 -16.41
CA PHE A 116 -8.92 2.47 -15.82
C PHE A 116 -7.87 2.95 -16.80
N ARG A 117 -7.46 2.10 -17.74
CA ARG A 117 -6.50 2.48 -18.79
C ARG A 117 -7.00 3.59 -19.71
N THR A 118 -8.30 3.86 -19.74
CA THR A 118 -8.94 4.94 -20.50
C THR A 118 -9.37 6.12 -19.61
N ASP A 119 -9.03 6.10 -18.31
CA ASP A 119 -9.36 7.20 -17.41
C ASP A 119 -8.57 8.47 -17.78
N ARG A 120 -9.25 9.61 -17.74
CA ARG A 120 -8.67 10.90 -18.12
C ARG A 120 -7.60 11.35 -17.12
N ASN A 121 -7.82 11.17 -15.82
CA ASN A 121 -6.83 11.56 -14.82
C ASN A 121 -5.59 10.68 -14.90
N PHE A 122 -5.75 9.39 -15.23
CA PHE A 122 -4.65 8.49 -15.50
C PHE A 122 -3.85 8.90 -16.74
N HIS A 123 -4.51 9.26 -17.84
CA HIS A 123 -3.83 9.79 -19.03
C HIS A 123 -3.06 11.08 -18.73
N VAL A 124 -3.68 12.03 -18.03
CA VAL A 124 -3.02 13.25 -17.55
C VAL A 124 -1.81 12.91 -16.66
N PHE A 125 -1.97 11.95 -15.75
CA PHE A 125 -0.89 11.47 -14.91
C PHE A 125 0.27 10.89 -15.73
N LEU A 126 0.03 10.24 -16.86
CA LEU A 126 1.10 9.69 -17.69
C LEU A 126 1.71 10.72 -18.64
N GLU A 127 0.92 11.58 -19.28
CA GLU A 127 1.39 12.43 -20.40
C GLU A 127 1.75 13.86 -20.02
N TYR A 128 1.25 14.39 -18.92
CA TYR A 128 1.44 15.81 -18.61
C TYR A 128 2.89 16.11 -18.19
N ASP A 129 3.65 16.81 -19.04
CA ASP A 129 5.09 17.01 -18.84
C ASP A 129 5.46 17.84 -17.60
N LYS A 130 4.52 18.63 -17.06
CA LYS A 130 4.76 19.45 -15.86
C LYS A 130 4.34 18.73 -14.60
N GLU A 131 4.77 19.25 -13.45
CA GLU A 131 4.27 18.82 -12.15
C GLU A 131 2.75 19.06 -12.11
N LEU A 132 1.98 18.03 -11.75
CA LEU A 132 0.57 18.21 -11.46
C LEU A 132 0.52 19.10 -10.22
N SER A 133 -0.17 20.23 -10.29
CA SER A 133 -0.33 21.14 -9.14
C SER A 133 -1.28 20.54 -8.10
N VAL A 134 -0.95 19.37 -7.59
CA VAL A 134 -1.70 18.65 -6.57
C VAL A 134 -1.36 19.24 -5.21
N ARG A 135 -2.37 19.81 -4.56
CA ARG A 135 -2.23 20.29 -3.19
C ARG A 135 -1.96 19.08 -2.29
N GLY A 136 -0.77 19.00 -1.71
CA GLY A 136 -0.47 17.99 -0.69
C GLY A 136 -1.45 18.13 0.49
N LYS A 137 -1.98 17.00 0.97
CA LYS A 137 -2.87 16.97 2.15
C LYS A 137 -2.12 17.50 3.38
N ASN A 138 -2.64 18.56 4.00
CA ASN A 138 -2.08 19.15 5.21
C ASN A 138 -2.34 18.25 6.45
N LYS A 139 -1.71 18.53 7.60
CA LYS A 139 -1.88 17.72 8.82
C LYS A 139 -3.35 17.58 9.27
N LYS A 140 -4.17 18.63 9.10
CA LYS A 140 -5.61 18.60 9.45
C LYS A 140 -6.40 17.71 8.50
N GLU A 141 -6.10 17.74 7.21
CA GLU A 141 -6.75 16.89 6.20
C GLU A 141 -6.36 15.42 6.35
N ARG A 142 -5.11 15.13 6.73
CA ARG A 142 -4.69 13.77 7.10
C ARG A 142 -5.45 13.27 8.33
N PHE A 143 -5.66 14.13 9.32
CA PHE A 143 -6.46 13.80 10.51
C PHE A 143 -7.95 13.64 10.18
N ALA A 144 -8.51 14.49 9.32
CA ALA A 144 -9.86 14.33 8.80
C ALA A 144 -10.00 13.02 8.04
N GLY A 145 -9.00 12.63 7.23
CA GLY A 145 -8.92 11.31 6.60
C GLY A 145 -9.03 10.16 7.60
N LEU A 146 -8.28 10.22 8.70
CA LEU A 146 -8.39 9.23 9.78
C LEU A 146 -9.79 9.20 10.41
N LEU A 147 -10.41 10.36 10.66
CA LEU A 147 -11.79 10.43 11.15
C LEU A 147 -12.79 9.85 10.15
N THR A 148 -12.61 10.08 8.86
CA THR A 148 -13.47 9.49 7.81
C THR A 148 -13.30 7.98 7.74
N THR A 149 -12.09 7.43 7.91
CA THR A 149 -11.88 5.98 7.94
C THR A 149 -12.51 5.34 9.17
N LEU A 150 -12.44 6.00 10.34
CA LEU A 150 -13.13 5.55 11.55
C LEU A 150 -14.66 5.64 11.38
N GLY A 151 -15.16 6.73 10.78
CA GLY A 151 -16.56 6.89 10.43
C GLY A 151 -17.05 5.81 9.46
N LYS A 152 -16.30 5.53 8.39
CA LYS A 152 -16.54 4.43 7.46
C LYS A 152 -16.58 3.08 8.19
N SER A 153 -15.70 2.84 9.16
CA SER A 153 -15.66 1.59 9.93
C SER A 153 -16.87 1.41 10.84
N ALA A 154 -17.29 2.48 11.52
CA ALA A 154 -18.49 2.46 12.36
C ALA A 154 -19.77 2.33 11.51
N ASP A 155 -19.80 3.01 10.37
CA ASP A 155 -20.89 2.93 9.39
C ASP A 155 -20.97 1.54 8.76
N ASP A 156 -19.85 0.92 8.36
CA ASP A 156 -19.81 -0.46 7.86
C ASP A 156 -20.29 -1.46 8.92
N LEU A 157 -19.88 -1.29 10.18
CA LEU A 157 -20.39 -2.13 11.26
C LEU A 157 -21.91 -1.98 11.42
N LEU A 158 -22.42 -0.75 11.43
CA LEU A 158 -23.85 -0.47 11.52
C LEU A 158 -24.59 -1.08 10.32
N LEU A 159 -24.17 -0.76 9.09
CA LEU A 159 -24.73 -1.29 7.85
C LEU A 159 -24.72 -2.82 7.84
N SER A 160 -23.61 -3.45 8.23
CA SER A 160 -23.53 -4.92 8.28
C SER A 160 -24.49 -5.55 9.27
N SER A 161 -24.88 -4.81 10.32
CA SER A 161 -25.82 -5.28 11.33
C SER A 161 -27.28 -5.00 10.99
N THR A 162 -27.56 -3.90 10.28
CA THR A 162 -28.93 -3.45 9.97
C THR A 162 -29.39 -3.81 8.56
N GLN A 163 -28.46 -3.92 7.63
CA GLN A 163 -28.70 -4.17 6.22
C GLN A 163 -28.33 -5.62 5.89
N LYS A 164 -29.35 -6.45 5.64
CA LYS A 164 -29.12 -7.82 5.15
C LYS A 164 -29.10 -7.83 3.63
N ASP A 165 -28.06 -8.41 3.06
CA ASP A 165 -28.02 -8.68 1.63
C ASP A 165 -28.91 -9.90 1.33
N VAL A 166 -29.84 -9.73 0.41
CA VAL A 166 -30.72 -10.84 -0.03
C VAL A 166 -30.06 -11.63 -1.17
N ASP A 167 -28.99 -11.07 -1.77
CA ASP A 167 -28.22 -11.75 -2.81
C ASP A 167 -27.19 -12.72 -2.19
N GLU A 168 -27.45 -14.01 -2.37
CA GLU A 168 -26.66 -15.12 -1.82
C GLU A 168 -25.20 -15.10 -2.30
N PHE A 169 -24.94 -14.61 -3.52
CA PHE A 169 -23.57 -14.48 -4.03
C PHE A 169 -22.79 -13.46 -3.19
N PHE A 170 -23.34 -12.26 -2.98
CA PHE A 170 -22.62 -11.20 -2.27
C PHE A 170 -22.46 -11.47 -0.78
N GLU A 171 -23.43 -12.16 -0.15
CA GLU A 171 -23.28 -12.60 1.24
C GLU A 171 -22.15 -13.63 1.38
N HIS A 172 -22.08 -14.59 0.46
CA HIS A 172 -20.98 -15.56 0.41
C HIS A 172 -19.63 -14.87 0.17
N GLU A 173 -19.54 -13.98 -0.82
CA GLU A 173 -18.32 -13.22 -1.11
C GLU A 173 -17.88 -12.35 0.08
N ARG A 174 -18.82 -11.73 0.79
CA ARG A 174 -18.54 -10.93 2.00
C ARG A 174 -17.92 -11.80 3.08
N THR A 175 -18.53 -12.94 3.39
CA THR A 175 -18.04 -13.88 4.39
C THR A 175 -16.63 -14.35 4.05
N PHE A 176 -16.44 -14.82 2.81
CA PHE A 176 -15.14 -15.25 2.31
C PHE A 176 -14.08 -14.14 2.42
N LEU A 177 -14.37 -12.92 1.95
CA LEU A 177 -13.41 -11.82 1.96
C LEU A 177 -13.06 -11.36 3.37
N VAL A 178 -14.00 -11.37 4.31
CA VAL A 178 -13.73 -11.01 5.72
C VAL A 178 -12.79 -12.04 6.37
N GLU A 179 -13.05 -13.34 6.16
CA GLU A 179 -12.21 -14.42 6.67
C GLU A 179 -10.81 -14.37 6.02
N TYR A 180 -10.77 -14.32 4.69
CA TYR A 180 -9.52 -14.27 3.92
C TYR A 180 -8.68 -13.05 4.30
N HIS A 181 -9.28 -11.86 4.41
CA HIS A 181 -8.59 -10.65 4.87
C HIS A 181 -8.04 -10.80 6.29
N THR A 182 -8.78 -11.46 7.18
CA THR A 182 -8.32 -11.70 8.57
C THR A 182 -7.09 -12.60 8.58
N HIS A 183 -7.10 -13.67 7.79
CA HIS A 183 -5.96 -14.58 7.68
C HIS A 183 -4.73 -13.92 7.06
N ILE A 184 -4.88 -13.18 5.95
CA ILE A 184 -3.75 -12.52 5.30
C ILE A 184 -3.17 -11.40 6.18
N LYS A 185 -4.01 -10.68 6.93
CA LYS A 185 -3.57 -9.66 7.90
C LYS A 185 -2.78 -10.27 9.04
N ASP A 186 -3.24 -11.39 9.60
CA ASP A 186 -2.50 -12.11 10.64
C ASP A 186 -1.16 -12.66 10.11
N ALA A 187 -1.16 -13.25 8.91
CA ALA A 187 0.07 -13.71 8.24
C ALA A 187 1.06 -12.56 8.01
N THR A 188 0.57 -11.41 7.54
CA THR A 188 1.38 -10.18 7.36
C THR A 188 2.03 -9.76 8.67
N ASN A 189 1.24 -9.67 9.76
CA ASN A 189 1.75 -9.29 11.07
C ASN A 189 2.82 -10.27 11.61
N LYS A 190 2.63 -11.57 11.38
CA LYS A 190 3.59 -12.62 11.75
C LYS A 190 4.89 -12.50 10.95
N SER A 191 4.79 -12.27 9.64
CA SER A 191 5.95 -12.06 8.76
C SER A 191 6.76 -10.81 9.16
N ASP A 192 6.08 -9.71 9.49
CA ASP A 192 6.73 -8.49 9.98
C ASP A 192 7.42 -8.71 11.33
N LYS A 193 6.85 -9.53 12.22
CA LYS A 193 7.49 -9.91 13.49
C LYS A 193 8.72 -10.78 13.25
N MET A 194 8.62 -11.79 12.38
CA MET A 194 9.74 -12.66 11.98
C MET A 194 10.92 -11.83 11.46
N THR A 195 10.66 -10.95 10.50
CA THR A 195 11.66 -10.02 9.94
C THR A 195 12.33 -9.18 11.03
N ARG A 196 11.56 -8.67 12.01
CA ARG A 196 12.11 -7.92 13.15
C ARG A 196 12.96 -8.79 14.06
N HIS A 197 12.58 -10.04 14.29
CA HIS A 197 13.38 -10.97 15.10
C HIS A 197 14.73 -11.30 14.45
N HIS A 198 14.77 -11.50 13.13
CA HIS A 198 16.04 -11.67 12.41
C HIS A 198 16.96 -10.45 12.57
N LYS A 199 16.41 -9.23 12.43
CA LYS A 199 17.19 -7.99 12.68
C LYS A 199 17.72 -7.92 14.11
N ASN A 200 16.88 -8.20 15.11
CA ASN A 200 17.30 -8.20 16.51
C ASN A 200 18.37 -9.26 16.81
N LEU A 201 18.32 -10.41 16.13
CA LEU A 201 19.33 -11.46 16.28
C LEU A 201 20.66 -11.02 15.66
N ALA A 202 20.64 -10.39 14.48
CA ALA A 202 21.82 -9.78 13.89
C ALA A 202 22.45 -8.70 14.81
N ASP A 203 21.62 -7.85 15.44
CA ASP A 203 22.07 -6.86 16.43
C ASP A 203 22.66 -7.51 17.69
N SER A 204 22.22 -8.71 18.04
CA SER A 204 22.80 -9.46 19.17
C SER A 204 24.16 -10.04 18.78
N TYR A 205 24.31 -10.55 17.55
CA TYR A 205 25.57 -11.06 17.05
C TYR A 205 26.67 -9.98 16.98
N ILE A 206 26.36 -8.75 16.56
CA ILE A 206 27.37 -7.68 16.55
C ILE A 206 27.82 -7.32 17.96
N LYS A 207 26.90 -7.26 18.94
CA LYS A 207 27.25 -6.97 20.33
C LYS A 207 28.17 -8.04 20.92
N ILE A 208 27.86 -9.32 20.67
CA ILE A 208 28.71 -10.43 21.11
C ILE A 208 30.09 -10.34 20.46
N SER A 209 30.15 -10.09 19.15
CA SER A 209 31.42 -9.90 18.43
C SER A 209 32.26 -8.76 19.03
N SER A 210 31.66 -7.58 19.25
CA SER A 210 32.35 -6.44 19.87
C SER A 210 32.90 -6.79 21.26
N CYS A 211 32.09 -7.42 22.12
CA CYS A 211 32.54 -7.85 23.44
C CYS A 211 33.70 -8.86 23.37
N LEU A 212 33.67 -9.83 22.45
CA LEU A 212 34.75 -10.79 22.26
C LEU A 212 36.04 -10.10 21.80
N THR A 213 35.94 -9.12 20.91
CA THR A 213 37.08 -8.31 20.46
C THR A 213 37.66 -7.50 21.61
N GLU A 214 36.84 -6.84 22.43
CA GLU A 214 37.27 -6.08 23.60
C GLU A 214 37.96 -6.98 24.64
N MET A 215 37.39 -8.14 24.95
CA MET A 215 37.98 -9.11 25.87
C MET A 215 39.36 -9.60 25.39
N ALA A 216 39.54 -9.78 24.07
CA ALA A 216 40.83 -10.18 23.51
C ALA A 216 41.94 -9.16 23.79
N THR A 217 41.62 -7.87 23.97
CA THR A 217 42.62 -6.82 24.26
C THR A 217 43.18 -6.86 25.69
N VAL A 218 42.48 -7.54 26.61
CA VAL A 218 42.85 -7.61 28.03
C VAL A 218 43.42 -9.00 28.39
N GLU A 219 43.14 -10.00 27.57
CA GLU A 219 43.55 -11.38 27.78
C GLU A 219 45.04 -11.58 27.43
N SER A 220 45.77 -12.38 28.20
CA SER A 220 47.21 -12.63 28.00
C SER A 220 47.56 -14.11 27.80
N SER A 221 46.54 -14.98 27.73
CA SER A 221 46.68 -16.41 27.45
C SER A 221 46.45 -16.74 25.97
N GLU A 222 46.51 -18.02 25.60
CA GLU A 222 46.18 -18.50 24.24
C GLU A 222 44.76 -18.12 23.78
N LEU A 223 43.88 -17.71 24.71
CA LEU A 223 42.56 -17.17 24.41
C LEU A 223 42.62 -15.86 23.63
N GLU A 224 43.68 -15.06 23.76
CA GLU A 224 43.93 -13.82 22.99
C GLU A 224 43.84 -14.08 21.47
N LYS A 225 44.32 -15.25 21.00
CA LYS A 225 44.26 -15.64 19.58
C LYS A 225 42.94 -16.29 19.18
N PHE A 226 42.19 -16.84 20.13
CA PHE A 226 40.93 -17.54 19.89
C PHE A 226 39.74 -16.59 19.85
N LEU A 227 39.67 -15.62 20.77
CA LEU A 227 38.55 -14.68 20.89
C LEU A 227 38.30 -13.86 19.60
N PRO A 228 39.32 -13.36 18.88
CA PRO A 228 39.12 -12.70 17.59
C PRO A 228 38.54 -13.63 16.51
N LYS A 229 38.91 -14.92 16.52
CA LYS A 229 38.33 -15.91 15.60
C LYS A 229 36.86 -16.17 15.90
N ALA A 230 36.51 -16.26 17.19
CA ALA A 230 35.12 -16.37 17.61
C ALA A 230 34.31 -15.11 17.24
N SER A 231 34.90 -13.93 17.42
CA SER A 231 34.32 -12.64 17.01
C SER A 231 34.01 -12.61 15.50
N ASP A 232 34.95 -13.03 14.65
CA ASP A 232 34.76 -13.10 13.19
C ASP A 232 33.62 -14.07 12.79
N ILE A 233 33.42 -15.16 13.53
CA ILE A 233 32.28 -16.08 13.31
C ILE A 233 30.95 -15.36 13.58
N PHE A 234 30.84 -14.59 14.67
CA PHE A 234 29.62 -13.83 14.97
C PHE A 234 29.37 -12.71 13.95
N GLU A 235 30.40 -12.04 13.44
CA GLU A 235 30.27 -11.09 12.33
C GLU A 235 29.80 -11.75 11.03
N LYS A 236 30.28 -12.96 10.72
CA LYS A 236 29.77 -13.75 9.59
C LYS A 236 28.32 -14.17 9.80
N ALA A 237 27.95 -14.63 10.99
CA ALA A 237 26.57 -14.99 11.34
C ALA A 237 25.64 -13.78 11.23
N ARG A 238 26.04 -12.61 11.73
CA ARG A 238 25.32 -11.33 11.57
C ARG A 238 25.00 -11.03 10.12
N LYS A 239 25.98 -11.16 9.22
CA LYS A 239 25.78 -10.88 7.78
C LYS A 239 24.77 -11.83 7.15
N VAL A 240 24.83 -13.12 7.49
CA VAL A 240 23.85 -14.12 7.02
C VAL A 240 22.46 -13.76 7.52
N GLU A 241 22.33 -13.48 8.82
CA GLU A 241 21.07 -13.15 9.47
C GLU A 241 20.43 -11.87 8.91
N SER A 242 21.25 -10.84 8.70
CA SER A 242 20.81 -9.57 8.09
C SER A 242 20.31 -9.77 6.65
N ARG A 243 20.95 -10.67 5.90
CA ARG A 243 20.52 -11.03 4.55
C ARG A 243 19.20 -11.79 4.57
N VAL A 244 19.03 -12.76 5.47
CA VAL A 244 17.75 -13.49 5.65
C VAL A 244 16.63 -12.49 5.94
N ALA A 245 16.83 -11.58 6.90
CA ALA A 245 15.84 -10.54 7.23
C ALA A 245 15.45 -9.70 6.01
N THR A 246 16.42 -9.32 5.19
CA THR A 246 16.19 -8.47 4.01
C THR A 246 15.46 -9.24 2.91
N ASP A 247 15.88 -10.47 2.61
CA ASP A 247 15.25 -11.30 1.59
C ASP A 247 13.81 -11.66 1.95
N GLU A 248 13.53 -11.99 3.21
CA GLU A 248 12.19 -12.30 3.70
C GLU A 248 11.28 -11.07 3.74
N ASP A 249 11.79 -9.89 4.13
CA ASP A 249 11.01 -8.64 4.07
C ASP A 249 10.55 -8.35 2.63
N LEU A 250 11.48 -8.50 1.68
CA LEU A 250 11.26 -8.17 0.27
C LEU A 250 10.39 -9.19 -0.46
N LYS A 251 10.53 -10.49 -0.17
CA LYS A 251 9.83 -11.54 -0.94
C LYS A 251 8.54 -11.99 -0.28
N LEU A 252 8.53 -12.12 1.05
CA LEU A 252 7.38 -12.63 1.78
C LEU A 252 6.54 -11.49 2.39
N SER A 253 7.14 -10.64 3.23
CA SER A 253 6.40 -9.61 3.94
C SER A 253 5.78 -8.58 2.99
N ASP A 254 6.49 -8.18 1.92
CA ASP A 254 5.92 -7.29 0.90
C ASP A 254 4.76 -7.91 0.11
N THR A 255 4.88 -9.17 -0.27
CA THR A 255 3.81 -9.91 -0.96
C THR A 255 2.56 -9.98 -0.09
N LEU A 256 2.71 -10.36 1.20
CA LEU A 256 1.61 -10.42 2.15
C LEU A 256 0.98 -9.04 2.38
N ARG A 257 1.79 -7.99 2.52
CA ARG A 257 1.30 -6.60 2.62
C ARG A 257 0.52 -6.18 1.39
N TYR A 258 0.95 -6.56 0.18
CA TYR A 258 0.20 -6.27 -1.04
C TYR A 258 -1.19 -6.92 -1.00
N TYR A 259 -1.27 -8.24 -0.79
CA TYR A 259 -2.56 -8.94 -0.75
C TYR A 259 -3.45 -8.50 0.41
N MET A 260 -2.88 -8.14 1.57
CA MET A 260 -3.63 -7.54 2.67
C MET A 260 -4.31 -6.23 2.25
N ARG A 261 -3.66 -5.42 1.40
CA ARG A 261 -4.21 -4.15 0.92
C ARG A 261 -5.19 -4.35 -0.24
N ASP A 262 -4.90 -5.29 -1.13
CA ASP A 262 -5.79 -5.64 -2.26
C ASP A 262 -7.11 -6.25 -1.75
N THR A 263 -7.05 -7.13 -0.74
CA THR A 263 -8.25 -7.65 -0.04
C THR A 263 -9.02 -6.55 0.69
N SER A 264 -8.33 -5.54 1.24
CA SER A 264 -9.01 -4.36 1.81
C SER A 264 -9.78 -3.60 0.74
N ALA A 265 -9.20 -3.38 -0.44
CA ALA A 265 -9.88 -2.72 -1.55
C ALA A 265 -11.10 -3.52 -2.06
N ALA A 266 -11.03 -4.86 -2.05
CA ALA A 266 -12.16 -5.74 -2.33
C ALA A 266 -13.29 -5.60 -1.31
N LYS A 267 -12.95 -5.46 -0.01
CA LYS A 267 -13.95 -5.15 1.03
C LYS A 267 -14.58 -3.78 0.83
N ASP A 268 -13.81 -2.77 0.43
CA ASP A 268 -14.31 -1.42 0.16
C ASP A 268 -15.30 -1.39 -1.01
N LEU A 269 -15.12 -2.25 -2.02
CA LEU A 269 -16.12 -2.48 -3.07
C LEU A 269 -17.44 -3.03 -2.48
N LEU A 270 -17.38 -4.08 -1.67
CA LEU A 270 -18.58 -4.66 -1.04
C LEU A 270 -19.30 -3.64 -0.15
N TYR A 271 -18.56 -2.83 0.60
CA TYR A 271 -19.12 -1.76 1.42
C TYR A 271 -19.82 -0.69 0.56
N ARG A 272 -19.19 -0.22 -0.52
CA ARG A 272 -19.80 0.74 -1.47
C ARG A 272 -21.10 0.19 -2.08
N ARG A 273 -21.10 -1.10 -2.46
CA ARG A 273 -22.31 -1.78 -2.95
C ARG A 273 -23.40 -1.86 -1.88
N LEU A 274 -23.06 -2.28 -0.66
CA LEU A 274 -24.03 -2.39 0.45
C LEU A 274 -24.66 -1.03 0.78
N ARG A 275 -23.88 0.05 0.69
CA ARG A 275 -24.40 1.42 0.85
C ARG A 275 -25.38 1.80 -0.25
N CYS A 276 -25.15 1.39 -1.50
CA CYS A 276 -26.11 1.59 -2.58
C CYS A 276 -27.41 0.83 -2.34
N LEU A 277 -27.34 -0.40 -1.80
CA LEU A 277 -28.52 -1.16 -1.39
C LEU A 277 -29.33 -0.43 -0.30
N ALA A 278 -28.65 0.04 0.75
CA ALA A 278 -29.32 0.77 1.83
C ALA A 278 -29.97 2.08 1.35
N ASN A 279 -29.30 2.81 0.44
CA ASN A 279 -29.86 4.01 -0.19
C ASN A 279 -31.11 3.68 -1.02
N TYR A 280 -31.05 2.61 -1.82
CA TYR A 280 -32.17 2.14 -2.63
C TYR A 280 -33.38 1.77 -1.77
N GLU A 281 -33.19 1.00 -0.70
CA GLU A 281 -34.29 0.66 0.21
C GLU A 281 -34.83 1.87 0.97
N SER A 282 -33.97 2.82 1.33
CA SER A 282 -34.40 4.08 1.94
C SER A 282 -35.29 4.88 0.98
N ALA A 283 -34.91 4.95 -0.30
CA ALA A 283 -35.69 5.59 -1.35
C ALA A 283 -37.03 4.86 -1.60
N ASN A 284 -37.05 3.53 -1.59
CA ASN A 284 -38.28 2.73 -1.65
C ASN A 284 -39.24 3.09 -0.50
N ARG A 285 -38.75 3.09 0.75
CA ARG A 285 -39.57 3.48 1.91
C ARG A 285 -40.04 4.94 1.85
N ALA A 286 -39.23 5.84 1.29
CA ALA A 286 -39.61 7.23 1.09
C ALA A 286 -40.72 7.39 0.05
N LEU A 287 -40.62 6.64 -1.04
CA LEU A 287 -41.65 6.58 -2.08
C LEU A 287 -42.98 6.05 -1.55
N GLU A 288 -42.98 4.97 -0.77
CA GLU A 288 -44.19 4.46 -0.12
C GLU A 288 -44.85 5.52 0.78
N ARG A 289 -44.05 6.26 1.57
CA ARG A 289 -44.56 7.37 2.39
C ARG A 289 -45.14 8.51 1.55
N ALA A 290 -44.50 8.85 0.43
CA ALA A 290 -44.97 9.88 -0.49
C ALA A 290 -46.31 9.48 -1.12
N ARG A 291 -46.44 8.21 -1.56
CA ARG A 291 -47.68 7.62 -2.07
C ARG A 291 -48.79 7.64 -1.03
N ASN A 292 -48.51 7.22 0.20
CA ASN A 292 -49.50 7.24 1.30
C ASN A 292 -49.99 8.65 1.66
N LYS A 293 -49.15 9.67 1.47
CA LYS A 293 -49.50 11.08 1.72
C LYS A 293 -50.02 11.80 0.48
N ASN A 294 -50.04 11.15 -0.68
CA ASN A 294 -50.32 11.76 -2.00
C ASN A 294 -49.57 13.08 -2.23
N LYS A 295 -48.32 13.16 -1.76
CA LYS A 295 -47.49 14.38 -1.84
C LYS A 295 -46.11 14.02 -2.38
N GLU A 296 -45.61 14.81 -3.34
CA GLU A 296 -44.25 14.70 -3.89
C GLU A 296 -43.92 13.32 -4.50
N VAL A 297 -44.95 12.57 -4.95
CA VAL A 297 -44.81 11.19 -5.44
C VAL A 297 -43.83 11.10 -6.62
N GLN A 298 -44.00 11.94 -7.65
CA GLN A 298 -43.13 11.93 -8.83
C GLN A 298 -41.66 12.17 -8.50
N SER A 299 -41.37 13.07 -7.55
CA SER A 299 -40.00 13.34 -7.12
C SER A 299 -39.41 12.14 -6.37
N ALA A 300 -40.19 11.48 -5.51
CA ALA A 300 -39.76 10.28 -4.80
C ALA A 300 -39.58 9.08 -5.76
N GLU A 301 -40.38 8.99 -6.83
CA GLU A 301 -40.23 7.98 -7.88
C GLU A 301 -38.92 8.14 -8.65
N SER A 302 -38.59 9.37 -9.07
CA SER A 302 -37.31 9.66 -9.74
C SER A 302 -36.10 9.27 -8.88
N LEU A 303 -36.11 9.66 -7.60
CA LEU A 303 -35.01 9.35 -6.67
C LEU A 303 -34.87 7.85 -6.41
N GLN A 304 -35.99 7.13 -6.32
CA GLN A 304 -36.00 5.68 -6.17
C GLN A 304 -35.46 4.99 -7.42
N GLN A 305 -35.84 5.46 -8.60
CA GLN A 305 -35.35 4.92 -9.86
C GLN A 305 -33.84 5.14 -10.01
N GLU A 306 -33.33 6.34 -9.75
CA GLU A 306 -31.89 6.63 -9.77
C GLU A 306 -31.09 5.75 -8.79
N ALA A 307 -31.62 5.56 -7.58
CA ALA A 307 -30.99 4.69 -6.59
C ALA A 307 -31.00 3.21 -7.01
N CYS A 308 -32.08 2.76 -7.66
CA CYS A 308 -32.20 1.41 -8.23
C CYS A 308 -31.15 1.19 -9.32
N GLU A 309 -31.10 2.07 -10.32
CA GLU A 309 -30.17 1.98 -11.45
C GLU A 309 -28.71 1.98 -10.96
N LYS A 310 -28.39 2.83 -9.97
CA LYS A 310 -27.06 2.87 -9.36
C LYS A 310 -26.71 1.57 -8.64
N TYR A 311 -27.65 1.00 -7.87
CA TYR A 311 -27.46 -0.28 -7.16
C TYR A 311 -27.32 -1.46 -8.13
N GLU A 312 -28.10 -1.50 -9.21
CA GLU A 312 -28.00 -2.55 -10.23
C GLU A 312 -26.67 -2.50 -10.97
N ASN A 313 -26.25 -1.30 -11.38
CA ASN A 313 -25.00 -1.12 -12.11
C ASN A 313 -23.78 -1.51 -11.26
N ILE A 314 -23.69 -1.02 -10.01
CA ILE A 314 -22.60 -1.37 -9.09
C ILE A 314 -22.59 -2.88 -8.79
N SER A 315 -23.76 -3.52 -8.65
CA SER A 315 -23.86 -4.96 -8.42
C SER A 315 -23.36 -5.76 -9.62
N LYS A 316 -23.74 -5.36 -10.84
CA LYS A 316 -23.27 -6.03 -12.07
C LYS A 316 -21.75 -5.97 -12.19
N GLN A 317 -21.16 -4.79 -12.01
CA GLN A 317 -19.71 -4.59 -12.07
C GLN A 317 -19.00 -5.35 -10.95
N ALA A 318 -19.47 -5.23 -9.71
CA ALA A 318 -18.86 -5.88 -8.55
C ALA A 318 -18.83 -7.40 -8.68
N LYS A 319 -19.89 -8.02 -9.24
CA LYS A 319 -19.95 -9.45 -9.45
C LYS A 319 -18.85 -9.95 -10.40
N GLN A 320 -18.65 -9.24 -11.51
CA GLN A 320 -17.57 -9.56 -12.45
C GLN A 320 -16.20 -9.36 -11.77
N GLU A 321 -16.01 -8.21 -11.12
CA GLU A 321 -14.74 -7.85 -10.51
C GLU A 321 -14.31 -8.81 -9.39
N LEU A 322 -15.24 -9.27 -8.54
CA LEU A 322 -15.00 -10.25 -7.49
C LEU A 322 -14.70 -11.65 -8.05
N THR A 323 -15.29 -12.00 -9.19
CA THR A 323 -14.97 -13.24 -9.91
C THR A 323 -13.53 -13.18 -10.43
N ASP A 324 -13.16 -12.06 -11.06
CA ASP A 324 -11.80 -11.83 -11.55
C ASP A 324 -10.79 -11.69 -10.40
N PHE A 325 -11.21 -11.25 -9.22
CA PHE A 325 -10.38 -11.22 -8.01
C PHE A 325 -9.94 -12.62 -7.57
N LYS A 326 -10.83 -13.61 -7.61
CA LYS A 326 -10.48 -14.99 -7.22
C LYS A 326 -9.51 -15.68 -8.16
N ALA A 327 -9.44 -15.23 -9.42
CA ALA A 327 -8.54 -15.79 -10.43
C ALA A 327 -7.12 -15.18 -10.40
N ARG A 328 -6.92 -14.09 -9.66
CA ARG A 328 -5.64 -13.36 -9.52
C ARG A 328 -4.74 -13.97 -8.45
#